data_AF-A0A932F3D4-F1
#
_entry.id   AF-A0A932F3D4-F1
#
_cell.length_a   1.000
_cell.length_b   1.000
_cell.length_c   1.000
_cell.angle_alpha   90.00
_cell.angle_beta   90.00
_cell.angle_gamma   90.00
#
_symmetry.space_group_name_H-M   'P 1'
#
loop_
_entity.id
_entity.type
_entity.pdbx_description
1 polymer ?
#
loop_
_entity_poly.entity_id
_entity_poly.type
_entity_poly.pdbx_seq_one_letter_code
_entity_poly.pdbx_strand_id
1 'polypeptide(L)'
;MHINNDETKQASEWDALYAKLESVLRRFGNEDYLGRADYWLLDDDWGCWQQKLYVNNLNMLAPGVISALQASLSEFPDWEIVVAVAIEGAGKSWPDMGITIRPHEIVDNLQRQYFPKEFQGLEYERSHRGVG
;
A
#
# COMPACT_ATOMS: atom_id res chain seq x y z
N MET A 1 -0.42 -25.12 25.52
CA MET A 1 -0.49 -24.33 24.28
C MET A 1 0.59 -23.25 24.40
N HIS A 2 1.76 -23.46 23.77
CA HIS A 2 2.78 -22.41 23.69
C HIS A 2 2.33 -21.50 22.55
N ILE A 3 1.86 -20.29 22.86
CA ILE A 3 1.71 -19.26 21.85
C ILE A 3 3.15 -18.86 21.48
N ASN A 4 3.51 -18.93 20.21
CA ASN A 4 4.83 -18.51 19.77
C ASN A 4 4.98 -17.01 20.01
N ASN A 5 6.10 -16.59 20.60
CA ASN A 5 6.37 -15.19 20.87
C ASN A 5 6.31 -14.32 19.59
N ASP A 6 6.63 -14.92 18.45
CA ASP A 6 6.59 -14.27 17.13
C ASP A 6 5.15 -14.05 16.63
N GLU A 7 4.22 -14.97 16.90
CA GLU A 7 2.79 -14.80 16.56
C GLU A 7 2.18 -13.68 17.40
N THR A 8 2.59 -13.56 18.67
CA THR A 8 2.11 -12.48 19.56
C THR A 8 2.68 -11.12 19.15
N LYS A 9 3.97 -11.08 18.76
CA LYS A 9 4.61 -9.86 18.24
C LYS A 9 3.94 -9.43 16.92
N GLN A 10 3.77 -10.36 15.98
CA GLN A 10 3.18 -10.06 14.68
C GLN A 10 1.76 -9.52 14.84
N ALA A 11 0.88 -10.18 15.61
CA ALA A 11 -0.48 -9.70 15.81
C ALA A 11 -0.52 -8.30 16.45
N SER A 12 0.31 -8.06 17.47
CA SER A 12 0.37 -6.75 18.13
C SER A 12 0.90 -5.65 17.21
N GLU A 13 1.88 -5.95 16.37
CA GLU A 13 2.40 -4.98 15.41
C GLU A 13 1.46 -4.79 14.22
N TRP A 14 0.72 -5.83 13.83
CA TRP A 14 -0.30 -5.76 12.80
C TRP A 14 -1.37 -4.72 13.19
N ASP A 15 -1.96 -4.85 14.38
CA ASP A 15 -2.98 -3.93 14.89
C ASP A 15 -2.45 -2.49 14.97
N ALA A 16 -1.23 -2.32 15.48
CA ALA A 16 -0.61 -1.00 15.66
C ALA A 16 -0.31 -0.34 14.30
N LEU A 17 0.24 -1.09 13.34
CA LEU A 17 0.50 -0.58 12.00
C LEU A 17 -0.80 -0.30 11.26
N TYR A 18 -1.79 -1.20 11.33
CA TYR A 18 -3.11 -1.01 10.71
C TYR A 18 -3.75 0.31 11.17
N ALA A 19 -3.85 0.54 12.48
CA ALA A 19 -4.42 1.77 13.04
C ALA A 19 -3.65 3.02 12.61
N LYS A 20 -2.32 2.93 12.52
CA LYS A 20 -1.47 4.04 12.05
C LYS A 20 -1.72 4.34 10.58
N LEU A 21 -1.80 3.32 9.72
CA LEU A 21 -2.08 3.47 8.30
C LEU A 21 -3.48 4.03 8.06
N GLU A 22 -4.49 3.54 8.79
CA GLU A 22 -5.85 4.08 8.73
C GLU A 22 -5.87 5.59 9.06
N SER A 23 -5.19 6.00 10.13
CA SER A 23 -5.09 7.41 10.50
C SER A 23 -4.37 8.27 9.46
N VAL A 24 -3.39 7.71 8.75
CA VAL A 24 -2.66 8.42 7.67
C VAL A 24 -3.53 8.54 6.43
N LEU A 25 -4.14 7.44 5.97
CA LEU A 25 -4.91 7.36 4.73
C LEU A 25 -6.16 8.24 4.75
N ARG A 26 -6.85 8.33 5.89
CA ARG A 26 -8.02 9.23 6.08
C ARG A 26 -7.73 10.71 5.83
N ARG A 27 -6.46 11.12 5.80
CA ARG A 27 -6.05 12.50 5.47
C ARG A 27 -6.03 12.76 3.96
N PHE A 28 -6.03 11.71 3.14
CA PHE A 28 -5.81 11.79 1.69
C PHE A 28 -7.00 11.32 0.87
N GLY A 29 -7.85 10.45 1.43
CA GLY A 29 -9.02 9.93 0.73
C GLY A 29 -10.03 9.27 1.67
N ASN A 30 -11.09 8.75 1.08
CA ASN A 30 -12.14 7.99 1.75
C ASN A 30 -11.97 6.50 1.49
N GLU A 31 -12.33 5.70 2.49
CA GLU A 31 -12.30 4.25 2.42
C GLU A 31 -13.65 3.67 2.00
N ASP A 32 -13.63 2.65 1.12
CA ASP A 32 -14.79 1.78 0.86
C ASP A 32 -14.30 0.41 0.39
N TYR A 33 -14.58 -0.62 1.20
CA TYR A 33 -14.25 -2.01 0.90
C TYR A 33 -14.95 -2.54 -0.37
N LEU A 34 -16.04 -1.89 -0.82
CA LEU A 34 -16.72 -2.21 -2.09
C LEU A 34 -16.02 -1.59 -3.31
N GLY A 35 -14.91 -0.89 -3.13
CA GLY A 35 -14.12 -0.31 -4.22
C GLY A 35 -14.67 0.99 -4.80
N ARG A 36 -15.64 1.64 -4.14
CA ARG A 36 -16.32 2.84 -4.70
C ARG A 36 -15.77 4.17 -4.20
N ALA A 37 -14.81 4.14 -3.26
CA ALA A 37 -14.13 5.32 -2.74
C ALA A 37 -12.69 5.40 -3.25
N ASP A 38 -11.77 5.98 -2.49
CA ASP A 38 -10.39 6.22 -2.93
C ASP A 38 -9.47 5.02 -2.70
N TYR A 39 -9.71 4.29 -1.60
CA TYR A 39 -8.91 3.12 -1.22
C TYR A 39 -9.70 2.10 -0.39
N TRP A 40 -9.09 0.93 -0.16
CA TRP A 40 -9.49 -0.04 0.86
C TRP A 40 -8.23 -0.61 1.53
N LEU A 41 -8.09 -0.42 2.84
CA LEU A 41 -7.04 -1.04 3.65
C LEU A 41 -7.57 -2.40 4.13
N LEU A 42 -6.91 -3.48 3.73
CA LEU A 42 -7.35 -4.83 4.07
C LEU A 42 -7.25 -5.06 5.58
N ASP A 43 -8.38 -5.37 6.21
CA ASP A 43 -8.57 -5.60 7.64
C ASP A 43 -8.40 -7.07 8.05
N ASP A 44 -8.13 -7.96 7.09
CA ASP A 44 -7.81 -9.36 7.35
C ASP A 44 -6.31 -9.52 7.61
N ASP A 45 -5.94 -10.03 8.79
CA ASP A 45 -4.60 -10.50 9.11
C ASP A 45 -4.40 -11.96 8.67
N TRP A 46 -3.52 -12.18 7.70
CA TRP A 46 -3.17 -13.52 7.17
C TRP A 46 -1.92 -14.10 7.86
N GLY A 47 -1.43 -13.48 8.93
CA GLY A 47 -0.23 -13.89 9.67
C GLY A 47 1.07 -13.58 8.93
N CYS A 48 1.04 -12.69 7.96
CA CYS A 48 2.23 -12.22 7.24
C CYS A 48 2.67 -10.82 7.72
N TRP A 49 3.94 -10.49 7.51
CA TRP A 49 4.54 -9.20 7.87
C TRP A 49 4.25 -8.14 6.79
N GLN A 50 2.98 -8.02 6.40
CA GLN A 50 2.54 -7.15 5.33
C GLN A 50 1.16 -6.53 5.60
N GLN A 51 1.00 -5.25 5.28
CA GLN A 51 -0.29 -4.59 5.17
C GLN A 51 -0.66 -4.41 3.70
N LYS A 52 -1.91 -4.72 3.32
CA LYS A 52 -2.37 -4.61 1.93
C LYS A 52 -3.32 -3.42 1.76
N LEU A 53 -3.01 -2.58 0.79
CA LEU A 53 -3.79 -1.41 0.43
C LEU A 53 -4.21 -1.51 -1.03
N TYR A 54 -5.52 -1.51 -1.29
CA TYR A 54 -6.06 -1.39 -2.64
C TYR A 54 -6.37 0.07 -2.93
N VAL A 55 -5.88 0.61 -4.05
CA VAL A 55 -6.17 1.98 -4.47
C VAL A 55 -7.14 1.98 -5.65
N ASN A 56 -8.27 2.64 -5.47
CA ASN A 56 -9.32 2.81 -6.49
C ASN A 56 -9.25 4.21 -7.13
N ASN A 57 -8.39 5.08 -6.61
CA ASN A 57 -8.11 6.41 -7.14
C ASN A 57 -6.59 6.64 -7.27
N LEU A 58 -6.11 7.00 -8.47
CA LEU A 58 -4.68 7.25 -8.73
C LEU A 58 -4.09 8.39 -7.90
N ASN A 59 -4.91 9.30 -7.37
CA ASN A 59 -4.44 10.34 -6.46
C ASN A 59 -3.82 9.76 -5.17
N MET A 60 -4.19 8.55 -4.78
CA MET A 60 -3.57 7.82 -3.65
C MET A 60 -2.14 7.38 -3.95
N LEU A 61 -1.71 7.41 -5.22
CA LEU A 61 -0.32 7.18 -5.64
C LEU A 61 0.51 8.47 -5.68
N ALA A 62 -0.02 9.61 -5.24
CA ALA A 62 0.76 10.84 -5.18
C ALA A 62 2.01 10.65 -4.28
N PRO A 63 3.19 11.20 -4.62
CA PRO A 63 4.42 10.97 -3.87
C PRO A 63 4.32 11.32 -2.38
N GLY A 64 3.52 12.34 -2.03
CA GLY A 64 3.27 12.71 -0.63
C GLY A 64 2.50 11.64 0.17
N VAL A 65 1.60 10.91 -0.48
CA VAL A 65 0.87 9.78 0.15
C VAL A 65 1.84 8.63 0.39
N ILE A 66 2.62 8.26 -0.64
CA ILE A 66 3.58 7.15 -0.55
C ILE A 66 4.67 7.42 0.48
N SER A 67 5.15 8.66 0.56
CA SER A 67 6.11 9.09 1.59
C SER A 67 5.51 9.00 3.00
N ALA A 68 4.25 9.39 3.19
CA ALA A 68 3.58 9.27 4.49
C ALA A 68 3.36 7.81 4.92
N LEU A 69 3.04 6.93 3.96
CA LEU A 69 2.96 5.49 4.19
C LEU A 69 4.33 4.92 4.58
N GLN A 70 5.40 5.26 3.85
CA GLN A 70 6.75 4.81 4.16
C GLN A 70 7.22 5.29 5.54
N ALA A 71 6.93 6.54 5.89
CA ALA A 71 7.26 7.09 7.21
C ALA A 71 6.53 6.34 8.34
N SER A 72 5.38 5.74 8.06
CA SER A 72 4.64 4.96 9.07
C SER A 72 5.39 3.69 9.48
N LEU A 73 6.23 3.14 8.61
CA LEU A 73 7.04 1.95 8.83
C LEU A 73 8.29 2.20 9.70
N SER A 74 8.58 3.43 10.13
CA SER A 74 9.79 3.73 10.92
C SER A 74 9.88 2.95 12.24
N GLU A 75 8.74 2.55 12.78
CA GLU A 75 8.60 1.78 14.03
C GLU A 75 8.41 0.28 13.77
N PHE A 76 8.31 -0.13 12.50
CA PHE A 76 7.92 -1.47 12.07
C PHE A 76 8.92 -1.98 10.99
N PRO A 77 10.20 -2.21 11.36
CA PRO A 77 11.26 -2.47 10.39
C PRO A 77 11.10 -3.79 9.62
N ASP A 78 10.35 -4.73 10.18
CA ASP A 78 10.08 -6.06 9.60
C ASP A 78 8.88 -6.04 8.63
N TRP A 79 8.13 -4.93 8.57
CA TRP A 79 6.88 -4.82 7.82
C TRP A 79 7.06 -4.17 6.45
N GLU A 80 6.21 -4.56 5.52
CA GLU A 80 6.02 -3.88 4.25
C GLU A 80 4.55 -3.52 4.01
N ILE A 81 4.33 -2.52 3.14
CA ILE A 81 2.99 -2.16 2.65
C ILE A 81 2.95 -2.49 1.17
N VAL A 82 2.00 -3.32 0.76
CA VAL A 82 1.73 -3.57 -0.66
C VAL A 82 0.54 -2.76 -1.09
N VAL A 83 0.79 -1.85 -2.03
CA VAL A 83 -0.22 -1.00 -2.64
C VAL A 83 -0.56 -1.54 -4.02
N ALA A 84 -1.76 -2.07 -4.19
CA ALA A 84 -2.25 -2.63 -5.44
C ALA A 84 -3.21 -1.65 -6.14
N VAL A 85 -3.03 -1.45 -7.44
CA VAL A 85 -3.95 -0.63 -8.24
C VAL A 85 -5.19 -1.44 -8.59
N ALA A 86 -6.33 -1.07 -8.01
CA ALA A 86 -7.62 -1.76 -8.16
C ALA A 86 -8.61 -0.93 -9.00
N ILE A 87 -8.12 -0.22 -10.02
CA ILE A 87 -8.93 0.65 -10.86
C ILE A 87 -9.45 -0.14 -12.07
N GLU A 88 -10.76 -0.21 -12.20
CA GLU A 88 -11.41 -0.72 -13.41
C GLU A 88 -11.43 0.39 -14.49
N GLY A 89 -10.40 0.43 -15.33
CA GLY A 89 -10.31 1.43 -16.39
C GLY A 89 -11.26 1.15 -17.55
N ALA A 90 -12.33 1.93 -17.72
CA ALA A 90 -13.06 2.15 -18.99
C ALA A 90 -13.22 0.91 -19.92
N GLY A 91 -13.58 -0.25 -19.36
CA GLY A 91 -13.79 -1.49 -20.12
C GLY A 91 -12.53 -2.29 -20.51
N LYS A 92 -11.36 -2.00 -19.95
CA LYS A 92 -10.13 -2.80 -20.08
C LYS A 92 -9.58 -3.15 -18.71
N SER A 93 -9.38 -4.45 -18.47
CA SER A 93 -8.62 -4.92 -17.30
C SER A 93 -7.18 -4.42 -17.43
N TRP A 94 -6.75 -3.63 -16.44
CA TRP A 94 -5.34 -3.27 -16.30
C TRP A 94 -4.56 -4.49 -15.78
N PRO A 95 -3.29 -4.65 -16.16
CA PRO A 95 -2.48 -5.71 -15.56
C PRO A 95 -2.31 -5.46 -14.05
N ASP A 96 -2.09 -6.52 -13.30
CA ASP A 96 -1.70 -6.41 -11.89
C ASP A 96 -0.45 -5.53 -11.79
N MET A 97 -0.58 -4.46 -11.01
CA MET A 97 0.49 -3.50 -10.80
C MET A 97 0.33 -2.81 -9.46
N GLY A 98 1.43 -2.28 -8.96
CA GLY A 98 1.45 -1.69 -7.64
C GLY A 98 2.84 -1.25 -7.23
N ILE A 99 2.97 -0.89 -5.95
CA ILE A 99 4.23 -0.61 -5.31
C ILE A 99 4.33 -1.39 -4.00
N THR A 100 5.53 -1.86 -3.68
CA THR A 100 5.84 -2.39 -2.34
C THR A 100 6.68 -1.35 -1.62
N ILE A 101 6.21 -0.91 -0.46
CA ILE A 101 6.87 0.09 0.37
C ILE A 101 7.54 -0.63 1.52
N ARG A 102 8.85 -0.44 1.65
CA ARG A 102 9.66 -0.92 2.78
C ARG A 102 10.28 0.28 3.49
N PRO A 103 10.77 0.11 4.73
CA PRO A 103 11.38 1.22 5.48
C PRO A 103 12.53 1.93 4.74
N HIS A 104 13.25 1.21 3.88
CA HIS A 104 14.48 1.69 3.23
C HIS A 104 14.40 1.80 1.70
N GLU A 105 13.36 1.25 1.08
CA GLU A 105 13.22 1.21 -0.37
C GLU A 105 11.76 1.19 -0.80
N ILE A 106 11.51 1.51 -2.07
CA ILE A 106 10.22 1.31 -2.73
C ILE A 106 10.46 0.45 -3.97
N VAL A 107 9.79 -0.69 -4.04
CA VAL A 107 9.77 -1.52 -5.24
C VAL A 107 8.62 -1.04 -6.12
N ASP A 108 8.96 -0.44 -7.25
CA ASP A 108 8.00 0.18 -8.16
C ASP A 108 7.70 -0.73 -9.35
N ASN A 109 6.49 -1.30 -9.36
CA ASN A 109 5.98 -2.16 -10.41
C ASN A 109 4.81 -1.51 -11.18
N LEU A 110 4.65 -0.19 -11.10
CA LEU A 110 3.57 0.50 -11.80
C LEU A 110 3.81 0.52 -13.32
N GLN A 111 2.80 0.10 -14.07
CA GLN A 111 2.80 0.14 -15.52
C GLN A 111 2.16 1.44 -16.02
N ARG A 112 2.89 2.54 -15.84
CA ARG A 112 2.43 3.92 -16.10
C ARG A 112 1.88 4.14 -17.50
N GLN A 113 2.26 3.33 -18.51
CA GLN A 113 1.69 3.43 -19.85
C GLN A 113 0.16 3.21 -19.90
N TYR A 114 -0.42 2.59 -18.88
CA TYR A 114 -1.88 2.41 -18.74
C TYR A 114 -2.57 3.59 -18.05
N PHE A 115 -1.82 4.47 -17.38
CA PHE A 115 -2.40 5.59 -16.65
C PHE A 115 -2.76 6.77 -17.58
N PRO A 116 -3.71 7.63 -17.18
CA PRO A 116 -3.86 8.97 -17.75
C PRO A 116 -2.55 9.75 -17.71
N LYS A 117 -2.35 10.65 -18.69
CA LYS A 117 -1.07 11.33 -18.95
C LYS A 117 -0.48 12.00 -17.71
N GLU A 118 -1.33 12.61 -16.89
CA GLU A 118 -0.98 13.33 -15.68
C GLU A 118 -0.34 12.44 -14.59
N PHE A 119 -0.59 11.13 -14.61
CA PHE A 119 -0.01 10.16 -13.66
C PHE A 119 1.16 9.37 -14.24
N GLN A 120 1.49 9.55 -15.53
CA GLN A 120 2.59 8.80 -16.16
C GLN A 120 3.97 9.23 -15.67
N GLY A 121 4.09 10.43 -15.08
CA GLY A 121 5.33 10.96 -14.51
C GLY A 121 5.50 10.74 -13.01
N LEU A 122 4.66 9.91 -12.37
CA LEU A 122 4.81 9.59 -10.95
C LEU A 122 6.18 8.95 -10.70
N GLU A 123 6.93 9.45 -9.73
CA GLU A 123 8.21 8.90 -9.29
C GLU A 123 8.31 9.01 -7.76
N TYR A 124 9.02 8.08 -7.14
CA TYR A 124 9.18 8.05 -5.68
C TYR A 124 10.66 8.04 -5.30
N GLU A 125 10.99 8.76 -4.23
CA GLU A 125 12.35 8.76 -3.69
C GLU A 125 12.77 7.35 -3.28
N ARG A 126 14.01 6.96 -3.59
CA ARG A 126 14.58 5.62 -3.31
C ARG A 126 13.76 4.47 -3.91
N SER A 127 12.97 4.76 -4.94
CA SER A 127 12.33 3.71 -5.72
C SER A 127 13.32 3.06 -6.68
N HIS A 128 13.12 1.77 -6.90
CA HIS A 128 13.73 1.06 -8.01
C HIS A 128 12.67 0.16 -8.66
N ARG A 129 12.89 -0.17 -9.94
CA ARG A 129 12.01 -1.11 -10.64
C ARG A 129 12.13 -2.49 -9.99
N GLY A 130 11.01 -3.17 -9.76
CA GLY A 130 11.05 -4.57 -9.36
C GLY A 130 11.63 -5.45 -10.48
N VAL A 131 12.40 -6.46 -10.09
CA VAL A 131 12.75 -7.56 -11.00
C VAL A 131 11.58 -8.53 -10.98
N GLY A 132 10.85 -8.61 -12.09
CA GLY A 132 9.74 -9.55 -12.28
C GLY A 132 10.20 -10.99 -12.38
#